data_AF-A0A2M7GUX5-F1
#
_entry.id   AF-A0A2M7GUX5-F1
#
_cell.length_a   1.000
_cell.length_b   1.000
_cell.length_c   1.000
_cell.angle_alpha   90.00
_cell.angle_beta   90.00
_cell.angle_gamma   90.00
#
_symmetry.space_group_name_H-M   'P 1'
#
loop_
_entity.id
_entity.type
_entity.pdbx_description
1 polymer ?
#
loop_
_entity_poly.entity_id
_entity_poly.type
_entity_poly.pdbx_seq_one_letter_code
_entity_poly.pdbx_strand_id
1 'polypeptide(L)'
;MISNGANIKLFRPLEKLAPSPPSSPLGGEEIGGGNFEIPDNEIECQKKLGLDENGFYIGFVGYFAPWQGLEILIDAADLVKKRGYPDIKYLIVGDGGGLKKSLQTRVEKYNLKQEISFLGHIKHQDIVHYINAFDVCYLCKKGLSYQSFSPLKL
;
A
#
# COMPACT_ATOMS: atom_id res chain seq x y z
N MET A 1 -23.58 25.11 20.70
CA MET A 1 -24.46 24.06 20.13
C MET A 1 -24.15 24.04 18.65
N ILE A 2 -23.26 23.19 18.12
CA ILE A 2 -23.38 21.74 17.98
C ILE A 2 -21.95 21.16 18.03
N SER A 3 -21.71 20.16 18.89
CA SER A 3 -20.39 19.57 19.13
C SER A 3 -20.07 18.49 18.08
N ASN A 4 -19.03 18.72 17.26
CA ASN A 4 -18.43 17.72 16.38
C ASN A 4 -17.40 16.90 17.15
N GLY A 5 -17.81 15.75 17.68
CA GLY A 5 -16.96 14.77 18.33
C GLY A 5 -16.83 13.50 17.49
N ALA A 6 -16.04 13.55 16.41
CA ALA A 6 -15.56 12.33 15.76
C ALA A 6 -14.20 11.99 16.39
N ASN A 7 -14.25 11.16 17.44
CA ASN A 7 -13.10 10.52 18.05
C ASN A 7 -12.32 9.72 16.99
N ILE A 8 -11.23 10.27 16.48
CA ILE A 8 -10.20 9.49 15.81
C ILE A 8 -9.33 8.93 16.94
N LYS A 9 -9.70 7.74 17.43
CA LYS A 9 -8.82 6.95 18.28
C LYS A 9 -7.56 6.63 17.48
N LEU A 10 -6.40 7.02 18.02
CA LEU A 10 -5.13 6.39 17.67
C LEU A 10 -5.30 4.87 17.84
N PHE A 11 -5.04 4.11 16.77
CA PHE A 11 -4.88 2.67 16.83
C PHE A 11 -3.53 2.29 16.22
N ARG A 12 -2.51 2.23 17.09
CA ARG A 12 -1.78 0.98 17.33
C ARG A 12 -1.96 0.70 18.82
N PRO A 13 -2.30 -0.54 19.22
CA PRO A 13 -1.36 -1.64 19.05
C PRO A 13 -2.02 -2.91 18.48
N LEU A 14 -1.36 -3.53 17.49
CA LEU A 14 -1.61 -4.92 17.10
C LEU A 14 -0.34 -5.75 17.30
N GLU A 15 0.18 -5.76 18.53
CA GLU A 15 0.77 -7.01 19.01
C GLU A 15 -0.34 -8.07 18.97
N LYS A 16 -0.12 -9.18 18.24
CA LYS A 16 -1.03 -10.33 18.04
C LYS A 16 -2.09 -10.18 16.93
N LEU A 17 -1.65 -10.34 15.68
CA LEU A 17 -2.43 -11.17 14.73
C LEU A 17 -1.57 -11.91 13.69
N ALA A 18 -0.32 -12.23 14.01
CA ALA A 18 0.34 -13.31 13.30
C ALA A 18 -0.19 -14.63 13.90
N PRO A 19 -0.83 -15.52 13.12
CA PRO A 19 -0.96 -16.90 13.59
C PRO A 19 0.45 -17.40 13.89
N SER A 20 0.64 -18.00 15.06
CA SER A 20 1.86 -18.76 15.35
C SER A 20 2.13 -19.68 14.14
N PRO A 21 3.38 -19.76 13.62
CA PRO A 21 3.67 -20.66 12.51
C PRO A 21 3.20 -22.06 12.89
N PRO A 22 2.52 -22.80 11.98
CA PRO A 22 2.07 -24.15 12.27
C PRO A 22 3.29 -24.97 12.72
N SER A 23 3.22 -25.53 13.92
CA SER A 23 4.30 -26.28 14.56
C SER A 23 4.52 -27.68 13.96
N SER A 24 4.12 -27.88 12.71
CA SER A 24 4.31 -29.12 11.97
C SER A 24 4.34 -28.83 10.48
N PRO A 25 5.27 -29.44 9.71
CA PRO A 25 5.22 -29.38 8.26
C PRO A 25 3.91 -30.05 7.81
N LEU A 26 2.99 -29.24 7.27
CA LEU A 26 1.81 -29.76 6.59
C LEU A 26 2.29 -30.46 5.32
N GLY A 27 2.24 -31.79 5.34
CA GLY A 27 2.53 -32.62 4.18
C GLY A 27 1.36 -32.64 3.19
N GLY A 28 1.70 -32.59 1.89
CA GLY A 28 0.84 -32.88 0.72
C GLY A 28 -0.16 -31.77 0.36
N GLU A 29 -0.37 -31.34 -0.88
CA GLU A 29 0.02 -31.81 -2.21
C GLU A 29 0.38 -30.60 -3.08
N GLU A 30 1.31 -30.77 -4.03
CA GLU A 30 1.69 -29.74 -4.99
C GLU A 30 0.54 -29.40 -5.94
N ILE A 31 0.10 -28.14 -5.91
CA ILE A 31 -0.70 -27.54 -6.98
C ILE A 31 0.09 -26.41 -7.65
N GLY A 32 0.77 -26.74 -8.75
CA GLY A 32 1.16 -25.78 -9.79
C GLY A 32 2.26 -24.76 -9.46
N GLY A 33 3.52 -25.20 -9.45
CA GLY A 33 4.61 -24.51 -10.18
C GLY A 33 4.98 -23.06 -9.85
N GLY A 34 4.76 -22.61 -8.61
CA GLY A 34 5.43 -21.42 -8.07
C GLY A 34 6.06 -21.79 -6.74
N ASN A 35 7.37 -21.57 -6.57
CA ASN A 35 7.97 -21.59 -5.23
C ASN A 35 7.25 -20.53 -4.40
N PHE A 36 6.33 -20.96 -3.54
CA PHE A 36 5.71 -20.10 -2.54
C PHE A 36 6.72 -19.98 -1.39
N GLU A 37 7.71 -19.10 -1.57
CA GLU A 37 8.60 -18.73 -0.48
C GLU A 37 7.77 -18.05 0.61
N ILE A 38 7.96 -18.49 1.85
CA ILE A 38 7.32 -17.85 2.99
C ILE A 38 7.84 -16.42 3.02
N PRO A 39 6.97 -15.42 2.86
CA PRO A 39 7.42 -14.04 2.77
C PRO A 39 8.12 -13.61 4.07
N ASP A 40 9.20 -12.84 3.96
CA ASP A 40 9.87 -12.26 5.14
C ASP A 40 8.87 -11.42 5.94
N ASN A 41 9.13 -11.25 7.24
CA ASN A 41 8.28 -10.38 8.07
C ASN A 41 8.40 -8.89 7.64
N GLU A 42 7.44 -8.07 8.08
CA GLU A 42 7.36 -6.64 7.73
C GLU A 42 8.68 -5.89 7.95
N ILE A 43 9.30 -6.08 9.12
CA ILE A 43 10.54 -5.39 9.53
C ILE A 43 11.71 -5.80 8.62
N GLU A 44 11.84 -7.08 8.29
CA GLU A 44 12.85 -7.57 7.36
C GLU A 44 12.65 -7.01 5.95
N CYS A 45 11.40 -6.91 5.49
CA CYS A 45 11.07 -6.28 4.21
C CYS A 45 11.41 -4.79 4.21
N GLN A 46 11.04 -4.04 5.26
CA GLN A 46 11.38 -2.62 5.41
C GLN A 46 12.90 -2.42 5.37
N LYS A 47 13.67 -3.25 6.09
CA LYS A 47 15.15 -3.22 6.04
C LYS A 47 15.70 -3.48 4.65
N LYS A 48 15.24 -4.53 3.97
CA LYS A 48 15.67 -4.87 2.60
C LYS A 48 15.41 -3.72 1.62
N LEU A 49 14.33 -2.97 1.83
CA LEU A 49 13.91 -1.85 1.00
C LEU A 49 14.53 -0.50 1.41
N GLY A 50 15.29 -0.44 2.51
CA GLY A 50 15.86 0.81 3.04
C GLY A 50 14.83 1.76 3.62
N LEU A 51 13.70 1.23 4.12
CA LEU A 51 12.64 1.97 4.79
C LEU A 51 12.94 2.10 6.30
N ASP A 52 12.36 3.10 6.94
CA ASP A 52 12.42 3.29 8.39
C ASP A 52 11.54 2.23 9.06
N GLU A 53 12.10 1.48 10.00
CA GLU A 53 11.43 0.42 10.76
C GLU A 53 10.24 0.94 11.59
N ASN A 54 10.22 2.24 11.89
CA ASN A 54 9.11 2.88 12.61
C ASN A 54 8.19 3.70 11.71
N GLY A 55 8.43 3.69 10.40
CA GLY A 55 7.60 4.39 9.42
C GLY A 55 6.21 3.78 9.33
N PHE A 56 5.24 4.58 8.88
CA PHE A 56 3.90 4.10 8.53
C PHE A 56 3.70 4.23 7.02
N TYR A 57 3.59 3.10 6.35
CA TYR A 57 3.63 2.99 4.89
C TYR A 57 2.28 2.58 4.31
N ILE A 58 1.72 3.47 3.50
CA ILE A 58 0.53 3.20 2.69
C ILE A 58 0.99 2.91 1.26
N GLY A 59 0.71 1.71 0.77
CA GLY A 59 1.24 1.26 -0.51
C GLY A 59 0.19 1.03 -1.59
N PHE A 60 0.58 1.23 -2.84
CA PHE A 60 -0.17 0.79 -4.01
C PHE A 60 0.76 0.04 -4.95
N VAL A 61 0.30 -1.09 -5.48
CA VAL A 61 1.00 -1.84 -6.53
C VAL A 61 0.07 -2.03 -7.72
N GLY A 62 0.46 -1.54 -8.89
CA GLY A 62 -0.25 -1.83 -10.12
C GLY A 62 0.01 -0.84 -11.25
N TYR A 63 -0.66 -1.08 -12.38
CA TYR A 63 -0.61 -0.17 -13.52
C TYR A 63 -1.41 1.10 -13.23
N PHE A 64 -0.85 2.28 -13.48
CA PHE A 64 -1.51 3.55 -13.23
C PHE A 64 -2.55 3.79 -14.31
N ALA A 65 -3.81 3.60 -13.95
CA ALA A 65 -4.93 3.85 -14.83
C ALA A 65 -5.97 4.73 -14.14
N PRO A 66 -6.78 5.50 -14.90
CA PRO A 66 -7.78 6.40 -14.31
C PRO A 66 -8.76 5.68 -13.36
N TRP A 67 -9.09 4.42 -13.64
CA TRP A 67 -9.96 3.64 -12.78
C TRP A 67 -9.30 3.22 -11.45
N GLN A 68 -7.97 3.26 -11.31
CA GLN A 68 -7.29 2.94 -10.04
C GLN A 68 -7.38 4.07 -9.02
N GLY A 69 -7.80 5.26 -9.45
CA GLY A 69 -8.09 6.37 -8.54
C GLY A 69 -6.90 6.93 -7.76
N LEU A 70 -5.67 6.81 -8.27
CA LEU A 70 -4.45 7.30 -7.61
C LEU A 70 -4.48 8.81 -7.29
N GLU A 71 -5.24 9.59 -8.03
CA GLU A 71 -5.51 10.99 -7.71
C GLU A 71 -6.25 11.16 -6.37
N ILE A 72 -7.14 10.22 -6.00
CA ILE A 72 -7.79 10.23 -4.68
C ILE A 72 -6.78 9.90 -3.59
N LEU A 73 -5.86 8.96 -3.84
CA LEU A 73 -4.80 8.66 -2.89
C LEU A 73 -3.94 9.89 -2.59
N ILE A 74 -3.57 10.64 -3.62
CA ILE A 74 -2.80 11.89 -3.48
C ILE A 74 -3.62 12.97 -2.75
N ASP A 75 -4.91 13.12 -3.08
CA ASP A 75 -5.80 14.08 -2.40
C ASP A 75 -5.97 13.71 -0.92
N ALA A 76 -6.07 12.42 -0.61
CA ALA A 76 -6.13 11.93 0.76
C ALA A 76 -4.82 12.19 1.52
N ALA A 77 -3.66 12.01 0.87
CA ALA A 77 -2.37 12.30 1.48
C ALA A 77 -2.22 13.78 1.88
N ASP A 78 -2.69 14.72 1.05
CA ASP A 78 -2.73 16.14 1.39
C ASP A 78 -3.60 16.41 2.64
N LEU A 79 -4.77 15.78 2.72
CA LEU A 79 -5.65 15.89 3.88
C LEU A 79 -5.03 15.30 5.16
N VAL A 80 -4.38 14.14 5.05
CA VAL A 80 -3.69 13.47 6.15
C VAL A 80 -2.55 14.34 6.68
N LYS A 81 -1.72 14.88 5.78
CA LYS A 81 -0.66 15.83 6.12
C LYS A 81 -1.21 17.07 6.82
N LYS A 82 -2.26 17.69 6.29
CA LYS A 82 -2.93 18.86 6.89
C LYS A 82 -3.56 18.59 8.25
N ARG A 83 -3.89 17.33 8.56
CA ARG A 83 -4.38 16.89 9.87
C ARG A 83 -3.27 16.64 10.89
N GLY A 84 -2.01 16.86 10.53
CA GLY A 84 -0.87 16.74 11.44
C GLY A 84 -0.16 15.39 11.41
N TYR A 85 -0.30 14.62 10.33
CA TYR A 85 0.38 13.34 10.15
C TYR A 85 1.37 13.37 8.95
N PRO A 86 2.44 14.19 9.00
CA PRO A 86 3.41 14.33 7.91
C PRO A 86 4.35 13.12 7.76
N ASP A 87 4.41 12.27 8.77
CA ASP A 87 5.34 11.12 8.80
C ASP A 87 4.82 9.90 8.03
N ILE A 88 3.52 9.89 7.67
CA ILE A 88 2.95 8.83 6.84
C ILE A 88 3.52 8.91 5.43
N LYS A 89 4.06 7.80 4.94
CA LYS A 89 4.66 7.67 3.61
C LYS A 89 3.77 6.86 2.69
N TYR A 90 3.73 7.28 1.43
CA TYR A 90 2.94 6.65 0.37
C TYR A 90 3.88 6.10 -0.69
N LEU A 91 3.87 4.79 -0.87
CA LEU A 91 4.73 4.08 -1.80
C LEU A 91 3.89 3.60 -2.99
N ILE A 92 4.12 4.19 -4.17
CA ILE A 92 3.35 3.91 -5.38
C ILE A 92 4.24 3.13 -6.36
N VAL A 93 4.00 1.83 -6.45
CA VAL A 93 4.71 0.89 -7.31
C VAL A 93 3.94 0.67 -8.61
N GLY A 94 4.65 0.75 -9.72
CA GLY A 94 4.16 0.55 -11.07
C GLY A 94 4.38 1.75 -11.98
N ASP A 95 3.70 1.74 -13.11
CA ASP A 95 3.78 2.78 -14.12
C ASP A 95 2.42 2.91 -14.83
N GLY A 96 2.19 4.02 -15.53
CA GLY A 96 1.04 4.19 -16.41
C GLY A 96 1.23 5.31 -17.42
N GLY A 97 2.47 5.43 -17.93
CA GLY A 97 2.82 6.32 -19.02
C GLY A 97 2.38 7.77 -18.75
N GLY A 98 1.46 8.28 -19.57
CA GLY A 98 0.98 9.66 -19.49
C GLY A 98 0.34 10.04 -18.15
N LEU A 99 -0.29 9.09 -17.44
CA LEU A 99 -0.95 9.39 -16.17
C LEU A 99 0.06 9.76 -15.08
N LYS A 100 1.25 9.13 -15.08
CA LYS A 100 2.31 9.36 -14.09
C LYS A 100 2.68 10.85 -14.00
N LYS A 101 2.81 11.53 -15.14
CA LYS A 101 3.17 12.95 -15.17
C LYS A 101 2.11 13.82 -14.48
N SER A 102 0.83 13.54 -14.73
CA SER A 102 -0.27 14.27 -14.10
C SER A 102 -0.32 14.05 -12.57
N LEU A 103 -0.04 12.83 -12.11
CA LEU A 103 0.04 12.48 -10.70
C LEU A 103 1.22 13.20 -10.04
N GLN A 104 2.39 13.18 -10.68
CA GLN A 104 3.57 13.91 -10.21
C GLN A 104 3.27 15.41 -10.06
N THR A 105 2.71 16.07 -11.09
CA THR A 105 2.33 17.49 -11.02
C THR A 105 1.37 17.77 -9.85
N ARG A 106 0.44 16.87 -9.55
CA ARG A 106 -0.44 16.99 -8.38
C ARG A 106 0.33 16.89 -7.06
N VAL A 107 1.27 15.95 -6.94
CA VAL A 107 2.18 15.85 -5.78
C VAL A 107 2.98 17.14 -5.60
N GLU A 108 3.48 17.75 -6.68
CA GLU A 108 4.19 19.03 -6.60
C GLU A 108 3.26 20.15 -6.12
N LYS A 109 2.04 20.23 -6.67
CA LYS A 109 1.04 21.23 -6.31
C LYS A 109 0.68 21.18 -4.81
N TYR A 110 0.63 19.99 -4.22
CA TYR A 110 0.32 19.82 -2.79
C TYR A 110 1.57 19.77 -1.89
N ASN A 111 2.75 19.98 -2.46
CA ASN A 111 4.02 19.89 -1.73
C ASN A 111 4.16 18.56 -0.96
N LEU A 112 3.82 17.46 -1.63
CA LEU A 112 3.80 16.10 -1.08
C LEU A 112 5.04 15.26 -1.45
N LYS A 113 6.10 15.91 -1.95
CA LYS A 113 7.32 15.24 -2.43
C LYS A 113 8.05 14.44 -1.35
N GLN A 114 7.85 14.77 -0.07
CA GLN A 114 8.47 14.10 1.07
C GLN A 114 7.64 12.91 1.57
N GLU A 115 6.36 12.88 1.21
CA GLU A 115 5.40 11.87 1.67
C GLU A 115 5.15 10.83 0.58
N ILE A 116 5.14 11.21 -0.71
CA ILE A 116 4.79 10.32 -1.82
C ILE A 116 6.00 9.98 -2.67
N SER A 117 6.29 8.69 -2.77
CA SER A 117 7.35 8.14 -3.63
C SER A 117 6.75 7.28 -4.75
N PHE A 118 7.06 7.65 -6.00
CA PHE A 118 6.79 6.82 -7.18
C PHE A 118 8.00 5.92 -7.45
N LEU A 119 7.85 4.63 -7.20
CA LEU A 119 8.95 3.66 -7.28
C LEU A 119 9.15 3.09 -8.70
N GLY A 120 8.20 3.32 -9.59
CA GLY A 120 8.28 2.83 -10.97
C GLY A 120 8.05 1.33 -11.06
N HIS A 121 8.55 0.74 -12.15
CA HIS A 121 8.42 -0.69 -12.38
C HIS A 121 9.39 -1.50 -11.51
N ILE A 122 8.84 -2.45 -10.77
CA ILE A 122 9.58 -3.36 -9.90
C ILE A 122 9.41 -4.78 -10.44
N LYS A 123 10.47 -5.59 -10.34
CA LYS A 123 10.41 -6.98 -10.79
C LYS A 123 9.35 -7.72 -9.99
N HIS A 124 8.64 -8.62 -10.65
CA HIS A 124 7.52 -9.34 -10.02
C HIS A 124 7.93 -10.07 -8.73
N GLN A 125 9.13 -10.64 -8.70
CA GLN A 125 9.69 -11.33 -7.53
C GLN A 125 9.88 -10.39 -6.33
N ASP A 126 10.21 -9.12 -6.56
CA ASP A 126 10.49 -8.16 -5.49
C ASP A 126 9.19 -7.51 -4.95
N ILE A 127 8.07 -7.61 -5.68
CA ILE A 127 6.79 -6.99 -5.29
C ILE A 127 6.32 -7.50 -3.93
N VAL A 128 6.55 -8.77 -3.61
CA VAL A 128 6.15 -9.36 -2.32
C VAL A 128 6.76 -8.61 -1.14
N HIS A 129 8.01 -8.16 -1.27
CA HIS A 129 8.70 -7.39 -0.23
C HIS A 129 8.05 -6.02 -0.03
N TYR A 130 7.58 -5.39 -1.11
CA TYR A 130 6.85 -4.11 -1.00
C TYR A 130 5.50 -4.30 -0.31
N ILE A 131 4.73 -5.30 -0.73
CA ILE A 131 3.41 -5.59 -0.14
C ILE A 131 3.55 -5.87 1.36
N ASN A 132 4.55 -6.65 1.76
CA ASN A 132 4.80 -6.97 3.16
C ASN A 132 5.34 -5.81 3.99
N ALA A 133 6.00 -4.83 3.37
CA ALA A 133 6.51 -3.67 4.08
C ALA A 133 5.42 -2.61 4.34
N PHE A 134 4.24 -2.74 3.72
CA PHE A 134 3.14 -1.79 3.89
C PHE A 134 2.31 -2.11 5.12
N ASP A 135 1.97 -1.08 5.88
CA ASP A 135 0.92 -1.14 6.92
C ASP A 135 -0.47 -1.25 6.29
N VAL A 136 -0.68 -0.55 5.17
CA VAL A 136 -1.98 -0.45 4.50
C VAL A 136 -1.81 -0.51 3.00
N CYS A 137 -2.51 -1.45 2.36
CA CYS A 137 -2.63 -1.50 0.90
C CYS A 137 -3.82 -0.68 0.42
N TYR A 138 -3.56 0.34 -0.40
CA TYR A 138 -4.58 1.10 -1.08
C TYR A 138 -5.10 0.33 -2.30
N LEU A 139 -6.41 0.09 -2.32
CA LEU A 139 -7.12 -0.45 -3.46
C LEU A 139 -8.36 0.40 -3.73
N CYS A 140 -8.43 1.00 -4.92
CA CYS A 140 -9.61 1.74 -5.36
C CYS A 140 -9.97 1.34 -6.78
N LYS A 141 -11.27 1.32 -7.08
CA LYS A 141 -11.78 1.21 -8.44
C LYS A 141 -12.88 2.24 -8.68
N LYS A 142 -12.60 3.19 -9.56
CA LYS A 142 -13.52 4.25 -9.99
C LYS A 142 -14.35 3.82 -11.19
N GLY A 143 -15.61 4.27 -11.22
CA GLY A 143 -16.45 4.20 -12.41
C GLY A 143 -16.88 2.79 -12.82
N LEU A 144 -16.85 1.83 -11.89
CA LEU A 144 -17.34 0.49 -12.16
C LEU A 144 -18.86 0.43 -11.95
N SER A 145 -19.59 0.07 -13.01
CA SER A 145 -20.89 -0.56 -12.87
C SER A 145 -20.71 -1.95 -12.23
N TYR A 146 -21.71 -2.40 -11.47
CA TYR A 146 -21.69 -3.52 -10.53
C TYR A 146 -21.25 -4.91 -11.08
N GLN A 147 -20.92 -5.06 -12.36
CA GLN A 147 -20.88 -6.35 -13.06
C GLN A 147 -19.50 -6.91 -13.43
N SER A 148 -18.38 -6.30 -13.02
CA SER A 148 -17.05 -6.75 -13.48
C SER A 148 -16.02 -6.92 -12.37
N PHE A 149 -16.38 -7.67 -11.33
CA PHE A 149 -15.40 -8.23 -10.43
C PHE A 149 -15.26 -9.74 -10.66
N SER A 150 -14.06 -10.18 -11.01
CA SER A 150 -13.61 -11.50 -10.58
C SER A 150 -13.47 -11.43 -9.06
N PRO A 151 -14.09 -12.35 -8.30
CA PRO A 151 -14.19 -12.28 -6.84
C PRO A 151 -12.86 -12.38 -6.10
N LEU A 152 -11.77 -12.77 -6.78
CA LEU A 152 -10.41 -12.73 -6.25
C LEU A 152 -9.49 -11.88 -7.14
N LYS A 153 -8.90 -10.85 -6.54
CA LYS A 153 -7.55 -10.38 -6.88
C LYS A 153 -6.79 -10.31 -5.56
N LEU A 154 -6.44 -11.48 -5.06
CA LEU A 154 -5.39 -11.70 -4.07
C LEU A 154 -4.32 -12.52 -4.78
#